data_AF-A0A673IX11-F1
#
_entry.id   AF-A0A673IX11-F1
#
_cell.length_a   1.000
_cell.length_b   1.000
_cell.length_c   1.000
_cell.angle_alpha   90.00
_cell.angle_beta   90.00
_cell.angle_gamma   90.00
#
_symmetry.space_group_name_H-M   'P 1'
#
loop_
_entity.id
_entity.type
_entity.pdbx_description
1 polymer ?
#
loop_
_entity_poly.entity_id
_entity_poly.type
_entity_poly.pdbx_seq_one_letter_code
_entity_poly.pdbx_strand_id
1 'polypeptide(L)'
;MSFLLHRQLKWLQGCSRLFTRAWISQALRTFSDAPATPKDSNKPIKQWELLVNPFTKVRCNLGCNISIKSLDPHAFPEADRAFISLHVTDANQTPNVDGFHVHYEVQSNELQILADEVDSNVTVELTAPVKCDLHIKTKDTGNVKIQKMESDLFHVHTEGGHCVLESVKGHEVQVQSTGGNITGLQTIHGNVDISTSLDSVSTFMIYITAYTVNCY
;
A
#
# COMPACT_ATOMS: atom_id res chain seq x y z
N MET A 1 23.25 15.18 74.77
CA MET A 1 23.78 13.85 74.36
C MET A 1 23.86 13.88 72.83
N SER A 2 24.89 14.47 72.19
CA SER A 2 26.25 13.92 71.92
C SER A 2 26.17 12.46 71.42
N PHE A 3 26.64 12.05 70.23
CA PHE A 3 27.82 12.37 69.40
C PHE A 3 27.44 12.26 67.89
N LEU A 4 27.88 13.14 66.95
CA LEU A 4 29.20 13.17 66.23
C LEU A 4 29.47 11.87 65.42
N LEU A 5 29.91 11.85 64.15
CA LEU A 5 30.99 12.60 63.46
C LEU A 5 30.90 12.21 61.93
N HIS A 6 30.91 13.15 60.95
CA HIS A 6 32.03 13.47 60.02
C HIS A 6 32.56 12.28 59.15
N ARG A 7 33.00 12.37 57.89
CA ARG A 7 33.50 13.42 56.95
C ARG A 7 33.83 12.66 55.63
N GLN A 8 33.45 13.13 54.43
CA GLN A 8 34.25 13.95 53.48
C GLN A 8 35.48 13.32 52.77
N LEU A 9 35.38 13.36 51.42
CA LEU A 9 36.34 13.90 50.43
C LEU A 9 37.62 13.14 50.01
N LYS A 10 37.79 12.98 48.69
CA LYS A 10 38.92 13.40 47.80
C LYS A 10 39.05 12.43 46.60
N TRP A 11 38.91 12.84 45.33
CA TRP A 11 39.76 13.67 44.43
C TRP A 11 41.08 13.03 43.95
N LEU A 12 41.35 13.28 42.66
CA LEU A 12 42.58 13.11 41.83
C LEU A 12 42.62 11.82 40.98
N GLN A 13 42.46 11.88 39.65
CA GLN A 13 43.41 12.36 38.61
C GLN A 13 44.78 11.68 38.67
N GLY A 14 45.16 10.97 37.60
CA GLY A 14 46.48 10.35 37.50
C GLY A 14 46.72 9.52 36.23
N CYS A 15 47.13 10.21 35.16
CA CYS A 15 47.83 9.73 33.97
C CYS A 15 48.82 8.57 34.17
N SER A 16 48.92 7.65 33.22
CA SER A 16 50.17 7.22 32.52
C SER A 16 49.86 6.06 31.55
N ARG A 17 49.87 6.29 30.23
CA ARG A 17 50.97 5.98 29.29
C ARG A 17 51.51 4.54 29.37
N LEU A 18 51.30 3.73 28.33
CA LEU A 18 52.37 3.30 27.41
C LEU A 18 51.86 2.39 26.27
N PHE A 19 52.29 2.79 25.08
CA PHE A 19 52.32 2.15 23.78
C PHE A 19 52.50 0.62 23.74
N THR A 20 51.72 -0.06 22.90
CA THR A 20 52.30 -1.02 21.94
C THR A 20 51.45 -1.10 20.66
N ARG A 21 52.15 -1.10 19.52
CA ARG A 21 51.62 -1.17 18.15
C ARG A 21 51.08 -2.57 17.84
N ALA A 22 49.93 -2.66 17.18
CA ALA A 22 49.63 -3.74 16.26
C ALA A 22 48.80 -3.20 15.07
N TRP A 23 49.36 -3.40 13.90
CA TRP A 23 48.85 -3.07 12.57
C TRP A 23 47.93 -4.19 12.04
N ILE A 24 47.07 -3.88 11.05
CA ILE A 24 46.35 -4.79 10.12
C ILE A 24 45.09 -5.44 10.75
N SER A 25 43.85 -5.30 10.27
CA SER A 25 43.31 -5.23 8.90
C SER A 25 42.00 -4.44 8.83
N GLN A 26 41.73 -3.89 7.65
CA GLN A 26 40.42 -3.43 7.19
C GLN A 26 39.35 -4.52 7.38
N ALA A 27 38.16 -4.09 7.80
CA ALA A 27 36.91 -4.71 7.38
C ALA A 27 35.87 -3.60 7.22
N LEU A 28 35.98 -2.88 6.09
CA LEU A 28 34.80 -2.42 5.39
C LEU A 28 33.89 -3.65 5.26
N ARG A 29 32.84 -3.72 6.05
CA ARG A 29 31.72 -4.59 5.71
C ARG A 29 31.04 -3.93 4.51
N THR A 30 31.60 -4.23 3.35
CA THR A 30 30.91 -4.23 2.08
C THR A 30 29.55 -4.85 2.32
N PHE A 31 28.49 -4.04 2.25
CA PHE A 31 27.19 -4.58 1.94
C PHE A 31 27.34 -5.18 0.55
N SER A 32 27.51 -6.50 0.53
CA SER A 32 27.60 -7.26 -0.69
C SER A 32 26.35 -6.94 -1.49
N ASP A 33 26.59 -6.28 -2.62
CA ASP A 33 25.63 -6.01 -3.68
C ASP A 33 25.21 -7.36 -4.26
N ALA A 34 24.21 -7.96 -3.62
CA ALA A 34 23.46 -9.07 -4.18
C ALA A 34 22.05 -8.52 -4.41
N PRO A 35 21.58 -8.42 -5.65
CA PRO A 35 20.21 -8.07 -5.90
C PRO A 35 19.35 -9.11 -5.20
N ALA A 36 18.56 -8.66 -4.22
CA ALA A 36 17.49 -9.46 -3.68
C ALA A 36 16.59 -9.83 -4.86
N THR A 37 16.71 -11.06 -5.34
CA THR A 37 15.72 -11.65 -6.21
C THR A 37 14.38 -11.52 -5.48
N PRO A 38 13.36 -10.90 -6.09
CA PRO A 38 12.01 -11.01 -5.58
C PRO A 38 11.73 -12.50 -5.46
N LYS A 39 11.34 -12.94 -4.26
CA LYS A 39 10.85 -14.30 -4.06
C LYS A 39 9.58 -14.47 -4.89
N ASP A 40 9.77 -15.00 -6.10
CA ASP A 40 8.71 -15.54 -6.94
C ASP A 40 8.13 -16.77 -6.24
N SER A 41 7.04 -16.57 -5.52
CA SER A 41 6.21 -17.68 -5.04
C SER A 41 4.78 -17.25 -4.84
N ASN A 42 4.19 -16.65 -5.88
CA ASN A 42 2.77 -16.88 -6.19
C ASN A 42 2.55 -16.67 -7.69
N LYS A 43 2.52 -17.77 -8.44
CA LYS A 43 2.21 -17.70 -9.87
C LYS A 43 0.74 -17.26 -10.01
N PRO A 44 0.41 -16.27 -10.85
CA PRO A 44 -0.97 -15.87 -11.01
C PRO A 44 -1.79 -17.03 -11.58
N ILE A 45 -2.94 -17.31 -10.98
CA ILE A 45 -3.87 -18.37 -11.42
C ILE A 45 -4.56 -17.99 -12.73
N LYS A 46 -4.75 -16.70 -12.96
CA LYS A 46 -5.34 -16.13 -14.17
C LYS A 46 -4.82 -14.72 -14.35
N GLN A 47 -4.57 -14.35 -15.60
CA GLN A 47 -4.08 -13.03 -15.95
C GLN A 47 -4.77 -12.52 -17.20
N TRP A 48 -5.01 -11.22 -17.25
CA TRP A 48 -5.50 -10.48 -18.39
C TRP A 48 -4.53 -9.36 -18.72
N GLU A 49 -4.34 -9.14 -20.01
CA GLU A 49 -3.70 -7.96 -20.58
C GLU A 49 -4.73 -7.28 -21.47
N LEU A 50 -5.05 -6.02 -21.15
CA LEU A 50 -6.07 -5.24 -21.84
C LEU A 50 -5.44 -4.00 -22.43
N LEU A 51 -5.80 -3.68 -23.67
CA LEU A 51 -5.52 -2.40 -24.29
C LEU A 51 -6.62 -1.42 -23.86
N VAL A 52 -6.23 -0.39 -23.12
CA VAL A 52 -7.14 0.57 -22.48
C VAL A 52 -6.77 2.00 -22.88
N ASN A 53 -7.66 2.94 -22.63
CA ASN A 53 -7.36 4.36 -22.79
C ASN A 53 -6.46 4.85 -21.63
N PRO A 54 -5.50 5.76 -21.87
CA PRO A 54 -4.70 6.39 -20.82
C PRO A 54 -5.49 7.07 -19.69
N PHE A 55 -6.70 7.54 -20.00
CA PHE A 55 -7.63 8.18 -19.06
C PHE A 55 -8.84 7.29 -18.78
N THR A 56 -8.64 5.97 -18.74
CA THR A 56 -9.69 5.00 -18.44
C THR A 56 -10.25 5.19 -17.03
N LYS A 57 -11.49 4.76 -16.82
CA LYS A 57 -12.13 4.67 -15.51
C LYS A 57 -12.10 3.22 -15.06
N VAL A 58 -11.57 2.94 -13.89
CA VAL A 58 -11.55 1.60 -13.32
C VAL A 58 -12.65 1.50 -12.27
N ARG A 59 -13.56 0.55 -12.49
CA ARG A 59 -14.64 0.24 -11.56
C ARG A 59 -14.49 -1.19 -11.04
N CYS A 60 -14.32 -1.31 -9.73
CA CYS A 60 -14.20 -2.60 -9.06
C CYS A 60 -15.34 -2.82 -8.08
N ASN A 61 -15.93 -4.01 -8.10
CA ASN A 61 -16.88 -4.48 -7.08
C ASN A 61 -16.51 -5.91 -6.69
N LEU A 62 -15.83 -6.06 -5.57
CA LEU A 62 -15.15 -7.31 -5.20
C LEU A 62 -15.46 -7.70 -3.74
N GLY A 63 -15.72 -8.98 -3.48
CA GLY A 63 -15.75 -9.57 -2.13
C GLY A 63 -14.36 -9.99 -1.61
N CYS A 64 -13.30 -9.71 -2.37
CA CYS A 64 -11.94 -10.18 -2.09
C CYS A 64 -10.92 -9.02 -2.04
N ASN A 65 -9.65 -9.34 -1.81
CA ASN A 65 -8.60 -8.33 -1.70
C ASN A 65 -8.23 -7.77 -3.09
N ILE A 66 -7.95 -6.47 -3.16
CA ILE A 66 -7.46 -5.82 -4.37
C ILE A 66 -6.25 -4.94 -4.09
N SER A 67 -5.22 -5.07 -4.92
CA SER A 67 -4.04 -4.22 -4.94
C SER A 67 -3.90 -3.56 -6.30
N ILE A 68 -3.99 -2.23 -6.33
CA ILE A 68 -3.90 -1.40 -7.52
C ILE A 68 -2.57 -0.66 -7.48
N LYS A 69 -1.81 -0.75 -8.57
CA LYS A 69 -0.57 -0.01 -8.75
C LYS A 69 -0.53 0.68 -10.10
N SER A 70 0.20 1.78 -10.15
CA SER A 70 0.47 2.48 -11.40
C SER A 70 1.31 1.64 -12.36
N LEU A 71 0.95 1.70 -13.63
CA LEU A 71 1.80 1.26 -14.73
C LEU A 71 3.07 2.10 -14.79
N ASP A 72 4.21 1.46 -15.06
CA ASP A 72 5.48 2.16 -15.21
C ASP A 72 5.47 2.98 -16.51
N PRO A 73 5.48 4.33 -16.46
CA PRO A 73 5.45 5.17 -17.65
C PRO A 73 6.75 5.06 -18.47
N HIS A 74 7.85 4.59 -17.89
CA HIS A 74 9.08 4.36 -18.66
C HIS A 74 9.01 3.11 -19.52
N ALA A 75 8.35 2.06 -19.03
CA ALA A 75 8.11 0.83 -19.79
C ALA A 75 6.94 0.97 -20.78
N PHE A 76 5.92 1.76 -20.42
CA PHE A 76 4.69 1.95 -21.20
C PHE A 76 4.35 3.44 -21.33
N PRO A 77 5.08 4.19 -22.19
CA PRO A 77 4.91 5.64 -22.32
C PRO A 77 3.53 6.05 -22.86
N GLU A 78 2.91 5.20 -23.68
CA GLU A 78 1.57 5.44 -24.22
C GLU A 78 0.46 5.28 -23.17
N ALA A 79 0.76 4.68 -22.01
CA ALA A 79 -0.19 4.44 -20.93
C ALA A 79 -1.49 3.72 -21.39
N ASP A 80 -1.38 2.85 -22.40
CA ASP A 80 -2.49 2.20 -23.09
C ASP A 80 -2.73 0.75 -22.66
N ARG A 81 -2.15 0.33 -21.52
CA ARG A 81 -2.23 -1.05 -21.03
C ARG A 81 -2.73 -1.15 -19.60
N ALA A 82 -3.53 -2.18 -19.35
CA ALA A 82 -3.86 -2.63 -18.01
C ALA A 82 -3.57 -4.12 -17.87
N PHE A 83 -2.94 -4.50 -16.77
CA PHE A 83 -2.65 -5.89 -16.42
C PHE A 83 -3.43 -6.26 -15.17
N ILE A 84 -4.18 -7.35 -15.24
CA ILE A 84 -4.92 -7.87 -14.09
C ILE A 84 -4.43 -9.28 -13.84
N SER A 85 -4.02 -9.58 -12.62
CA SER A 85 -3.61 -10.93 -12.20
C SER A 85 -4.32 -11.33 -10.93
N LEU A 86 -4.78 -12.57 -10.90
CA LEU A 86 -5.37 -13.19 -9.71
C LEU A 86 -4.33 -14.05 -9.02
N HIS A 87 -4.25 -13.93 -7.71
CA HIS A 87 -3.34 -14.68 -6.85
C HIS A 87 -4.12 -15.33 -5.72
N VAL A 88 -3.76 -16.56 -5.37
CA VAL A 88 -4.40 -17.28 -4.26
C VAL A 88 -3.48 -17.22 -3.06
N THR A 89 -4.00 -16.74 -1.94
CA THR A 89 -3.20 -16.59 -0.71
C THR A 89 -2.99 -17.93 -0.01
N ASP A 90 -3.88 -18.91 -0.20
CA ASP A 90 -3.78 -20.27 0.34
C ASP A 90 -3.68 -21.31 -0.79
N ALA A 91 -2.59 -22.06 -0.81
CA ALA A 91 -2.30 -23.06 -1.85
C ALA A 91 -3.19 -24.31 -1.81
N ASN A 92 -4.00 -24.49 -0.75
CA ASN A 92 -4.78 -25.72 -0.52
C ASN A 92 -6.26 -25.63 -0.95
N GLN A 93 -6.74 -24.47 -1.39
CA GLN A 93 -8.12 -24.30 -1.86
C GLN A 93 -8.15 -24.02 -3.36
N THR A 94 -9.13 -24.61 -4.06
CA THR A 94 -9.44 -24.26 -5.44
C THR A 94 -10.25 -22.96 -5.43
N PRO A 95 -9.64 -21.80 -5.74
CA PRO A 95 -10.39 -20.54 -5.77
C PRO A 95 -11.49 -20.61 -6.83
N ASN A 96 -12.65 -20.02 -6.56
CA ASN A 96 -13.67 -19.82 -7.58
C ASN A 96 -13.23 -18.70 -8.55
N VAL A 97 -12.51 -19.08 -9.61
CA VAL A 97 -11.98 -18.14 -10.61
C VAL A 97 -13.04 -17.73 -11.64
N ASP A 98 -14.13 -18.50 -11.76
CA ASP A 98 -15.22 -18.23 -12.71
C ASP A 98 -16.13 -17.08 -12.25
N GLY A 99 -16.09 -16.72 -10.95
CA GLY A 99 -16.79 -15.54 -10.43
C GLY A 99 -16.23 -14.20 -10.92
N PHE A 100 -15.00 -14.18 -11.47
CA PHE A 100 -14.34 -12.94 -11.92
C PHE A 100 -14.75 -12.55 -13.34
N HIS A 101 -15.46 -11.43 -13.43
CA HIS A 101 -15.85 -10.81 -14.69
C HIS A 101 -15.00 -9.57 -14.92
N VAL A 102 -14.13 -9.63 -15.93
CA VAL A 102 -13.30 -8.51 -16.37
C VAL A 102 -13.80 -8.08 -17.74
N HIS A 103 -14.26 -6.83 -17.83
CA HIS A 103 -14.78 -6.26 -19.08
C HIS A 103 -14.26 -4.85 -19.27
N TYR A 104 -13.80 -4.53 -20.48
CA TYR A 104 -13.42 -3.17 -20.86
C TYR A 104 -14.37 -2.67 -21.93
N GLU A 105 -15.08 -1.57 -21.64
CA GLU A 105 -16.01 -0.94 -22.55
C GLU A 105 -15.36 0.29 -23.19
N VAL A 106 -15.20 0.24 -24.52
CA VAL A 106 -14.48 1.26 -25.29
C VAL A 106 -15.25 2.58 -25.39
N GLN A 107 -16.58 2.53 -25.40
CA GLN A 107 -17.40 3.74 -25.57
C GLN A 107 -17.35 4.66 -24.33
N SER A 108 -17.37 4.06 -23.14
CA SER A 108 -17.32 4.74 -21.86
C SER A 108 -15.89 4.91 -21.33
N ASN A 109 -14.90 4.25 -21.96
CA ASN A 109 -13.53 4.08 -21.45
C ASN A 109 -13.55 3.53 -20.02
N GLU A 110 -14.35 2.50 -19.76
CA GLU A 110 -14.53 1.94 -18.42
C GLU A 110 -14.05 0.49 -18.35
N LEU A 111 -13.11 0.22 -17.46
CA LEU A 111 -12.65 -1.11 -17.08
C LEU A 111 -13.42 -1.57 -15.84
N GLN A 112 -14.24 -2.61 -15.98
CA GLN A 112 -15.02 -3.20 -14.90
C GLN A 112 -14.40 -4.53 -14.45
N ILE A 113 -14.23 -4.68 -13.13
CA ILE A 113 -13.81 -5.91 -12.48
C ILE A 113 -14.84 -6.26 -11.42
N LEU A 114 -15.60 -7.33 -11.64
CA LEU A 114 -16.69 -7.77 -10.76
C LEU A 114 -16.39 -9.17 -10.22
N ALA A 115 -16.52 -9.36 -8.91
CA ALA A 115 -16.31 -10.63 -8.23
C ALA A 115 -17.01 -10.60 -6.85
N ASP A 116 -18.32 -10.73 -6.84
CA ASP A 116 -19.13 -10.56 -5.62
C ASP A 116 -19.06 -11.79 -4.70
N GLU A 117 -19.20 -13.00 -5.26
CA GLU A 117 -19.20 -14.27 -4.52
C GLU A 117 -17.85 -14.99 -4.60
N VAL A 118 -16.76 -14.29 -4.28
CA VAL A 118 -15.42 -14.88 -4.28
C VAL A 118 -14.81 -14.88 -2.89
N ASP A 119 -14.18 -16.00 -2.54
CA ASP A 119 -13.49 -16.19 -1.27
C ASP A 119 -12.45 -15.08 -0.99
N SER A 120 -12.37 -14.66 0.27
CA SER A 120 -11.36 -13.69 0.76
C SER A 120 -9.90 -14.16 0.60
N ASN A 121 -9.69 -15.42 0.17
CA ASN A 121 -8.37 -16.00 -0.09
C ASN A 121 -7.76 -15.51 -1.43
N VAL A 122 -8.55 -14.92 -2.33
CA VAL A 122 -8.05 -14.40 -3.61
C VAL A 122 -7.61 -12.94 -3.45
N THR A 123 -6.51 -12.59 -4.10
CA THR A 123 -6.05 -11.21 -4.25
C THR A 123 -6.00 -10.86 -5.73
N VAL A 124 -6.70 -9.78 -6.11
CA VAL A 124 -6.64 -9.17 -7.43
C VAL A 124 -5.51 -8.16 -7.44
N GLU A 125 -4.52 -8.35 -8.29
CA GLU A 125 -3.52 -7.33 -8.59
C GLU A 125 -3.87 -6.65 -9.91
N LEU A 126 -4.08 -5.34 -9.87
CA LEU A 126 -4.33 -4.50 -11.02
C LEU A 126 -3.14 -3.54 -11.21
N THR A 127 -2.56 -3.57 -12.41
CA THR A 127 -1.64 -2.53 -12.89
C THR A 127 -2.37 -1.72 -13.93
N ALA A 128 -2.64 -0.45 -13.66
CA ALA A 128 -3.43 0.42 -14.54
C ALA A 128 -2.65 1.70 -14.89
N PRO A 129 -3.01 2.41 -15.98
CA PRO A 129 -2.42 3.70 -16.31
C PRO A 129 -2.44 4.66 -15.11
N VAL A 130 -1.37 5.45 -14.92
CA VAL A 130 -1.20 6.33 -13.74
C VAL A 130 -2.41 7.27 -13.55
N LYS A 131 -3.00 7.72 -14.66
CA LYS A 131 -4.09 8.71 -14.75
C LYS A 131 -5.48 8.13 -14.90
N CYS A 132 -5.71 6.90 -14.44
CA CYS A 132 -7.04 6.33 -14.44
C CYS A 132 -7.84 6.73 -13.18
N ASP A 133 -9.10 7.09 -13.37
CA ASP A 133 -10.01 7.33 -12.24
C ASP A 133 -10.38 6.00 -11.61
N LEU A 134 -10.45 5.97 -10.27
CA LEU A 134 -10.73 4.75 -9.54
C LEU A 134 -12.06 4.84 -8.78
N HIS A 135 -12.94 3.87 -9.03
CA HIS A 135 -14.15 3.63 -8.26
C HIS A 135 -14.14 2.21 -7.72
N ILE A 136 -13.68 2.05 -6.48
CA ILE A 136 -13.43 0.77 -5.85
C ILE A 136 -14.46 0.53 -4.76
N LYS A 137 -15.15 -0.61 -4.84
CA LYS A 137 -16.06 -1.10 -3.80
C LYS A 137 -15.62 -2.49 -3.39
N THR A 138 -15.35 -2.65 -2.11
CA THR A 138 -15.14 -3.98 -1.52
C THR A 138 -16.17 -4.28 -0.45
N LYS A 139 -16.61 -5.53 -0.43
CA LYS A 139 -17.55 -6.06 0.56
C LYS A 139 -16.83 -6.94 1.57
N ASP A 140 -17.52 -7.26 2.67
CA ASP A 140 -17.03 -8.15 3.72
C ASP A 140 -15.62 -7.73 4.20
N THR A 141 -14.66 -8.66 4.18
CA THR A 141 -13.27 -8.45 4.63
C THR A 141 -12.31 -8.05 3.51
N GLY A 142 -12.82 -7.63 2.34
CA GLY A 142 -12.01 -7.33 1.16
C GLY A 142 -11.10 -6.11 1.38
N ASN A 143 -9.79 -6.33 1.45
CA ASN A 143 -8.82 -5.25 1.65
C ASN A 143 -8.52 -4.52 0.34
N VAL A 144 -8.31 -3.21 0.43
CA VAL A 144 -7.94 -2.35 -0.71
C VAL A 144 -6.55 -1.78 -0.49
N LYS A 145 -5.69 -1.89 -1.50
CA LYS A 145 -4.40 -1.23 -1.54
C LYS A 145 -4.25 -0.45 -2.83
N ILE A 146 -3.89 0.83 -2.77
CA ILE A 146 -3.67 1.69 -3.94
C ILE A 146 -2.30 2.33 -3.83
N GLN A 147 -1.48 2.20 -4.86
CA GLN A 147 -0.09 2.65 -4.84
C GLN A 147 0.27 3.48 -6.08
N LYS A 148 0.93 4.63 -5.84
CA LYS A 148 1.56 5.48 -6.87
C LYS A 148 0.62 6.00 -7.96
N MET A 149 -0.67 6.16 -7.66
CA MET A 149 -1.69 6.61 -8.60
C MET A 149 -1.85 8.13 -8.60
N GLU A 150 -2.14 8.71 -9.77
CA GLU A 150 -2.40 10.14 -9.92
C GLU A 150 -3.57 10.42 -10.88
N SER A 151 -4.77 10.73 -10.38
CA SER A 151 -5.98 10.95 -11.19
C SER A 151 -6.89 12.05 -10.64
N ASP A 152 -7.94 12.43 -11.37
CA ASP A 152 -8.87 13.45 -10.90
C ASP A 152 -9.80 12.91 -9.79
N LEU A 153 -10.31 11.68 -9.94
CA LEU A 153 -11.30 11.09 -9.04
C LEU A 153 -10.83 9.77 -8.43
N PHE A 154 -10.78 9.72 -7.10
CA PHE A 154 -10.60 8.48 -6.32
C PHE A 154 -11.77 8.29 -5.37
N HIS A 155 -12.63 7.31 -5.65
CA HIS A 155 -13.72 6.91 -4.77
C HIS A 155 -13.48 5.48 -4.31
N VAL A 156 -13.22 5.31 -3.02
CA VAL A 156 -12.97 4.00 -2.40
C VAL A 156 -13.97 3.78 -1.29
N HIS A 157 -14.67 2.65 -1.34
CA HIS A 157 -15.58 2.21 -0.30
C HIS A 157 -15.22 0.79 0.15
N THR A 158 -15.00 0.63 1.45
CA THR A 158 -14.71 -0.67 2.07
C THR A 158 -15.75 -0.96 3.17
N GLU A 159 -16.32 -2.16 3.18
CA GLU A 159 -17.30 -2.54 4.20
C GLU A 159 -16.65 -2.95 5.53
N GLY A 160 -15.77 -3.95 5.53
CA GLY A 160 -15.04 -4.42 6.71
C GLY A 160 -13.52 -4.57 6.52
N GLY A 161 -13.04 -4.39 5.28
CA GLY A 161 -11.63 -4.52 4.93
C GLY A 161 -10.80 -3.29 5.23
N HIS A 162 -9.48 -3.49 5.34
CA HIS A 162 -8.53 -2.40 5.49
C HIS A 162 -8.27 -1.69 4.15
N CYS A 163 -8.16 -0.38 4.18
CA CYS A 163 -7.78 0.43 3.02
C CYS A 163 -6.39 1.03 3.23
N VAL A 164 -5.48 0.83 2.28
CA VAL A 164 -4.13 1.39 2.30
C VAL A 164 -3.90 2.25 1.06
N LEU A 165 -3.63 3.53 1.27
CA LEU A 165 -3.26 4.48 0.21
C LEU A 165 -1.78 4.82 0.33
N GLU A 166 -1.00 4.62 -0.73
CA GLU A 166 0.44 4.91 -0.75
C GLU A 166 0.83 5.79 -1.95
N SER A 167 1.35 6.99 -1.68
CA SER A 167 1.72 7.95 -2.73
C SER A 167 0.59 8.19 -3.76
N VAL A 168 -0.59 8.53 -3.25
CA VAL A 168 -1.78 8.81 -4.07
C VAL A 168 -1.94 10.31 -4.21
N LYS A 169 -2.24 10.77 -5.42
CA LYS A 169 -2.51 12.18 -5.68
C LYS A 169 -3.76 12.29 -6.51
N GLY A 170 -4.72 13.10 -6.10
CA GLY A 170 -5.82 13.42 -6.98
C GLY A 170 -6.40 14.79 -6.76
N HIS A 171 -7.37 15.15 -7.61
CA HIS A 171 -8.14 16.36 -7.38
C HIS A 171 -9.13 16.14 -6.24
N GLU A 172 -9.84 15.01 -6.28
CA GLU A 172 -10.80 14.59 -5.27
C GLU A 172 -10.50 13.15 -4.82
N VAL A 173 -10.31 12.96 -3.52
CA VAL A 173 -10.02 11.66 -2.91
C VAL A 173 -11.05 11.41 -1.80
N GLN A 174 -12.03 10.56 -2.10
CA GLN A 174 -13.03 10.11 -1.14
C GLN A 174 -12.74 8.67 -0.73
N VAL A 175 -12.51 8.46 0.56
CA VAL A 175 -12.37 7.11 1.14
C VAL A 175 -13.39 6.95 2.25
N GLN A 176 -14.27 5.98 2.08
CA GLN A 176 -15.25 5.60 3.09
C GLN A 176 -14.97 4.18 3.54
N SER A 177 -14.82 3.99 4.84
CA SER A 177 -14.76 2.66 5.45
C SER A 177 -15.91 2.49 6.42
N THR A 178 -16.78 1.52 6.18
CA THR A 178 -17.86 1.22 7.12
C THR A 178 -17.28 0.59 8.38
N GLY A 179 -16.32 -0.32 8.22
CA GLY A 179 -15.56 -1.03 9.24
C GLY A 179 -14.17 -1.41 8.70
N GLY A 180 -13.18 -1.47 9.59
CA GLY A 180 -11.78 -1.67 9.20
C GLY A 180 -10.99 -0.38 9.04
N ASN A 181 -9.66 -0.49 9.14
CA ASN A 181 -8.76 0.65 9.25
C ASN A 181 -8.39 1.27 7.90
N ILE A 182 -8.28 2.59 7.86
CA ILE A 182 -7.72 3.33 6.71
C ILE A 182 -6.30 3.76 7.07
N THR A 183 -5.33 3.39 6.23
CA THR A 183 -3.92 3.71 6.40
C THR A 183 -3.39 4.53 5.23
N GLY A 184 -2.89 5.73 5.52
CA GLY A 184 -2.16 6.55 4.55
C GLY A 184 -0.65 6.39 4.71
N LEU A 185 0.06 6.14 3.61
CA LEU A 185 1.52 5.99 3.52
C LEU A 185 2.11 6.97 2.49
N GLN A 186 3.28 7.52 2.81
CA GLN A 186 3.99 8.55 2.03
C GLN A 186 3.23 9.87 1.79
N THR A 187 2.47 10.00 0.70
CA THR A 187 1.78 11.24 0.30
C THR A 187 0.34 10.93 -0.08
N ILE A 188 -0.59 11.73 0.43
CA ILE A 188 -1.95 11.85 -0.10
C ILE A 188 -2.17 13.33 -0.40
N HIS A 189 -2.43 13.65 -1.66
CA HIS A 189 -2.59 15.02 -2.13
C HIS A 189 -3.93 15.18 -2.83
N GLY A 190 -4.64 16.28 -2.55
CA GLY A 190 -5.92 16.59 -3.19
C GLY A 190 -6.92 17.21 -2.24
N ASN A 191 -8.18 17.29 -2.67
CA ASN A 191 -9.31 17.47 -1.78
C ASN A 191 -9.67 16.09 -1.18
N VAL A 192 -9.15 15.83 0.02
CA VAL A 192 -9.26 14.52 0.67
C VAL A 192 -10.40 14.53 1.69
N ASP A 193 -11.40 13.68 1.47
CA ASP A 193 -12.47 13.35 2.42
C ASP A 193 -12.35 11.89 2.84
N ILE A 194 -12.14 11.67 4.14
CA ILE A 194 -12.02 10.33 4.70
C ILE A 194 -13.08 10.19 5.79
N SER A 195 -13.93 9.17 5.63
CA SER A 195 -15.01 8.87 6.57
C SER A 195 -14.92 7.43 7.07
N THR A 196 -15.12 7.27 8.38
CA THR A 196 -15.15 5.96 9.05
C THR A 196 -16.31 5.90 10.03
N SER A 197 -17.07 4.81 10.07
CA SER A 197 -18.33 4.74 10.85
C SER A 197 -18.42 3.68 11.97
N LEU A 198 -17.62 2.60 11.95
CA LEU A 198 -17.73 1.50 12.93
C LEU A 198 -16.35 0.99 13.36
N ASP A 199 -15.98 1.18 14.64
CA ASP A 199 -14.74 0.65 15.28
C ASP A 199 -13.45 0.75 14.44
N SER A 200 -13.41 1.71 13.52
CA SER A 200 -12.36 1.89 12.53
C SER A 200 -11.34 2.89 13.05
N VAL A 201 -10.06 2.53 12.97
CA VAL A 201 -8.96 3.44 13.26
C VAL A 201 -8.38 3.97 11.97
N SER A 202 -8.36 5.29 11.82
CA SER A 202 -7.64 5.95 10.73
C SER A 202 -6.22 6.27 11.18
N THR A 203 -5.22 5.67 10.54
CA THR A 203 -3.79 5.89 10.84
C THR A 203 -3.09 6.55 9.65
N PHE A 204 -2.55 7.74 9.86
CA PHE A 204 -1.86 8.49 8.81
C PHE A 204 -0.39 8.68 9.17
N MET A 205 0.52 8.15 8.36
CA MET A 205 1.98 8.35 8.51
C MET A 205 2.52 9.20 7.34
N ILE A 206 1.92 10.38 7.09
CA ILE A 206 2.13 11.17 5.86
C ILE A 206 2.06 12.69 6.04
N TYR A 207 2.55 13.40 5.02
CA TYR A 207 2.26 14.82 4.78
C TYR A 207 0.96 14.96 3.99
N ILE A 208 -0.15 15.26 4.68
CA ILE A 208 -1.45 15.51 4.02
C ILE A 208 -1.52 16.98 3.64
N THR A 209 -1.77 17.26 2.36
CA THR A 209 -1.96 18.63 1.87
C THR A 209 -3.46 18.85 1.64
N ALA A 210 -4.11 19.48 2.63
CA ALA A 210 -5.57 19.73 2.75
C ALA A 210 -6.44 18.46 2.96
N TYR A 211 -7.16 18.39 4.09
CA TYR A 211 -8.10 17.29 4.36
C TYR A 211 -9.23 17.70 5.32
N THR A 212 -10.37 17.01 5.19
CA THR A 212 -11.38 16.88 6.22
C THR A 212 -11.47 15.39 6.59
N VAL A 213 -11.18 15.04 7.84
CA VAL A 213 -11.35 13.67 8.35
C VAL A 213 -12.58 13.68 9.25
N ASN A 214 -13.64 13.00 8.82
CA ASN A 214 -14.88 12.86 9.58
C ASN A 214 -14.91 11.47 10.21
N CYS A 215 -14.50 11.37 11.47
CA CYS A 215 -14.72 10.16 12.28
C CYS A 215 -16.08 10.31 12.96
N TYR A 216 -17.02 9.43 12.67
CA TYR A 216 -18.34 9.38 13.30
C TYR A 216 -18.39 8.33 14.42
#